data_AF-L9X6M5-F1
#
_entry.id   AF-L9X6M5-F1
#
_cell.length_a   1.000
_cell.length_b   1.000
_cell.length_c   1.000
_cell.angle_alpha   90.00
_cell.angle_beta   90.00
_cell.angle_gamma   90.00
#
_symmetry.space_group_name_H-M   'P 1'
#
loop_
_entity.id
_entity.type
_entity.pdbx_description
1 polymer ?
#
loop_
_entity_poly.entity_id
_entity_poly.type
_entity_poly.pdbx_seq_one_letter_code
_entity_poly.pdbx_strand_id
1 'polypeptide(L)'
;MLSDLPPTAGRIVQTLLTAERHLSQCELADRANVSARTIRNYRDRLEALDLIRVDENGYRLALSFQTTTERCDPVVPTHLEENQTLLDAADSLLETLLTPDRYGDPADPLGSALFWPPDPERLLEHPMVGPEMRLAAALSATESIEDNQSVRMGSPLEQQPLSHTTP
;
A
#
# COMPACT_ATOMS: atom_id res chain seq x y z
N MET A 1 -5.74 -8.66 -8.10
CA MET A 1 -4.74 -8.42 -7.04
C MET A 1 -3.31 -8.33 -7.59
N LEU A 2 -2.66 -9.40 -8.07
CA LEU A 2 -1.41 -9.25 -8.88
C LEU A 2 -1.69 -9.11 -10.39
N SER A 3 -2.83 -9.64 -10.86
CA SER A 3 -3.23 -9.64 -12.27
C SER A 3 -3.59 -8.24 -12.82
N ASP A 4 -3.84 -7.28 -11.93
CA ASP A 4 -4.24 -5.91 -12.29
C ASP A 4 -3.04 -4.96 -12.40
N LEU A 5 -1.85 -5.41 -11.98
CA LEU A 5 -0.62 -4.67 -12.17
C LEU A 5 -0.18 -4.71 -13.64
N PRO A 6 0.58 -3.69 -14.09
CA PRO A 6 1.33 -3.80 -15.32
C PRO A 6 2.11 -5.14 -15.32
N PRO A 7 2.06 -5.94 -16.40
CA PRO A 7 2.64 -7.28 -16.42
C PRO A 7 4.13 -7.32 -16.05
N THR A 8 4.83 -6.20 -16.22
CA THR A 8 6.22 -6.01 -15.80
C THR A 8 6.37 -5.79 -14.29
N ALA A 9 5.53 -4.94 -13.69
CA ALA A 9 5.53 -4.71 -12.25
C ALA A 9 5.12 -5.97 -11.48
N GLY A 10 4.07 -6.67 -11.95
CA GLY A 10 3.64 -7.93 -11.35
C GLY A 10 4.73 -9.00 -11.36
N ARG A 11 5.51 -9.11 -12.44
CA ARG A 11 6.67 -10.03 -12.50
C ARG A 11 7.76 -9.68 -11.50
N ILE A 12 8.09 -8.39 -11.35
CA ILE A 12 9.09 -7.93 -10.37
C ILE A 12 8.65 -8.30 -8.94
N VAL A 13 7.41 -7.96 -8.58
CA VAL A 13 6.85 -8.26 -7.26
C VAL A 13 6.79 -9.77 -7.02
N GLN A 14 6.36 -10.56 -8.01
CA GLN A 14 6.32 -12.02 -7.91
C GLN A 14 7.71 -12.64 -7.71
N THR A 15 8.73 -12.13 -8.40
CA THR A 15 10.12 -12.58 -8.22
C THR A 15 10.64 -12.25 -6.83
N LEU A 16 10.28 -11.09 -6.26
CA LEU A 16 10.68 -10.74 -4.91
C LEU A 16 9.89 -11.52 -3.84
N LEU A 17 8.63 -11.87 -4.10
CA LEU A 17 7.81 -12.71 -3.20
C LEU A 17 8.40 -14.11 -3.00
N THR A 18 9.09 -14.63 -4.02
CA THR A 18 9.77 -15.93 -3.98
C THR A 18 11.25 -15.82 -3.63
N ALA A 19 11.76 -14.62 -3.41
CA ALA A 19 13.14 -14.42 -2.99
C ALA A 19 13.30 -14.80 -1.52
N GLU A 20 14.40 -15.47 -1.19
CA GLU A 20 14.78 -15.83 0.18
C GLU A 20 15.90 -14.92 0.72
N ARG A 21 16.35 -13.98 -0.10
CA ARG A 21 17.41 -13.01 0.19
C ARG A 21 17.26 -11.78 -0.70
N HIS A 22 17.99 -10.72 -0.37
CA HIS A 22 18.16 -9.58 -1.26
C HIS A 22 18.69 -10.04 -2.63
N LEU A 23 18.12 -9.46 -3.68
CA LEU A 23 18.52 -9.68 -5.06
C LEU A 23 19.22 -8.44 -5.59
N SER A 24 20.38 -8.61 -6.21
CA SER A 24 20.99 -7.51 -6.95
C SER A 24 20.11 -7.06 -8.12
N GLN A 25 20.33 -5.85 -8.64
CA GLN A 25 19.56 -5.32 -9.79
C GLN A 25 19.59 -6.28 -11.00
N CYS A 26 20.75 -6.87 -11.27
CA CYS A 26 20.93 -7.81 -12.38
C CYS A 26 20.19 -9.12 -12.11
N GLU A 27 20.35 -9.71 -10.93
CA GLU A 27 19.64 -10.95 -10.56
C GLU A 27 18.13 -10.78 -10.60
N LEU A 28 17.61 -9.64 -10.13
CA LEU A 28 16.19 -9.34 -10.17
C LEU A 28 15.70 -9.18 -11.62
N ALA A 29 16.44 -8.46 -12.46
CA ALA A 29 16.12 -8.29 -13.87
C ALA A 29 16.08 -9.64 -14.61
N ASP A 30 17.09 -10.48 -14.38
CA ASP A 30 17.19 -11.81 -14.99
C ASP A 30 16.05 -12.73 -14.54
N ARG A 31 15.77 -12.81 -13.23
CA ARG A 31 14.70 -13.67 -12.69
C ARG A 31 13.29 -13.20 -13.06
N ALA A 32 13.06 -11.88 -13.12
CA ALA A 32 11.77 -11.32 -13.52
C ALA A 32 11.60 -11.26 -15.05
N ASN A 33 12.64 -11.60 -15.82
CA ASN A 33 12.69 -11.51 -17.28
C ASN A 33 12.31 -10.09 -17.78
N VAL A 34 12.94 -9.08 -17.20
CA VAL A 34 12.78 -7.66 -17.56
C VAL A 34 14.15 -6.99 -17.67
N SER A 35 14.20 -5.80 -18.26
CA SER A 35 15.47 -5.08 -18.33
C SER A 35 15.86 -4.48 -16.98
N ALA A 36 17.16 -4.34 -16.72
CA ALA A 36 17.66 -3.60 -15.56
C ALA A 36 17.13 -2.15 -15.52
N ARG A 37 16.92 -1.53 -16.68
CA ARG A 37 16.27 -0.20 -16.79
C ARG A 37 14.82 -0.23 -16.29
N THR A 38 14.08 -1.28 -16.60
CA THR A 38 12.72 -1.49 -16.10
C THR A 38 12.70 -1.57 -14.57
N ILE A 39 13.64 -2.31 -13.97
CA ILE A 39 13.80 -2.36 -12.51
C ILE A 39 14.00 -0.95 -11.94
N ARG A 40 14.88 -0.14 -12.53
CA ARG A 40 15.10 1.26 -12.08
C ARG A 40 13.84 2.11 -12.21
N ASN A 41 13.13 2.02 -13.32
CA ASN A 41 11.92 2.81 -13.53
C ASN A 41 10.81 2.51 -12.51
N TYR A 42 10.70 1.25 -12.06
CA TYR A 42 9.71 0.85 -11.06
C TYR A 42 10.22 0.97 -9.63
N ARG A 43 11.54 1.14 -9.42
CA ARG A 43 12.12 1.27 -8.09
C ARG A 43 11.44 2.38 -7.29
N ASP A 44 11.50 3.60 -7.79
CA ASP A 44 11.07 4.78 -7.03
C ASP A 44 9.59 4.68 -6.63
N ARG A 45 8.74 4.16 -7.54
CA ARG A 45 7.31 3.94 -7.28
C ARG A 45 7.05 2.86 -6.24
N LEU A 46 7.75 1.73 -6.33
CA LEU A 46 7.56 0.60 -5.42
C LEU A 46 8.16 0.89 -4.03
N GLU A 47 9.23 1.68 -3.97
CA GLU A 47 9.87 2.12 -2.72
C GLU A 47 9.01 3.18 -2.01
N ALA A 48 8.41 4.12 -2.76
CA ALA A 48 7.49 5.12 -2.21
C ALA A 48 6.22 4.51 -1.58
N LEU A 49 5.75 3.40 -2.13
CA LEU A 49 4.63 2.62 -1.56
C LEU A 49 5.08 1.67 -0.44
N ASP A 50 6.35 1.74 -0.02
CA ASP A 50 6.97 0.87 0.98
C ASP A 50 6.77 -0.63 0.66
N LEU A 51 6.73 -0.98 -0.62
CA LEU A 51 6.55 -2.35 -1.09
C LEU A 51 7.88 -3.08 -1.18
N ILE A 52 8.90 -2.36 -1.62
CA ILE A 52 10.26 -2.85 -1.71
C ILE A 52 11.17 -2.01 -0.83
N ARG A 53 12.22 -2.63 -0.31
CA ARG A 53 13.37 -1.92 0.27
C ARG A 53 14.58 -2.14 -0.62
N VAL A 54 15.32 -1.06 -0.84
CA VAL A 54 16.56 -1.08 -1.61
C VAL A 54 17.69 -0.56 -0.72
N ASP A 55 18.62 -1.45 -0.37
CA ASP A 55 19.80 -1.12 0.42
C ASP A 55 21.09 -1.53 -0.33
N GLU A 56 22.22 -1.49 0.38
CA GLU A 56 23.51 -1.93 -0.15
C GLU A 56 23.57 -3.42 -0.53
N ASN A 57 22.68 -4.25 0.02
CA ASN A 57 22.56 -5.68 -0.27
C ASN A 57 21.63 -5.94 -1.47
N GLY A 58 20.84 -4.96 -1.90
CA GLY A 58 20.03 -4.99 -3.11
C GLY A 58 18.54 -4.81 -2.84
N TYR A 59 17.72 -5.46 -3.66
CA TYR A 59 16.27 -5.34 -3.66
C TYR A 59 15.64 -6.45 -2.84
N ARG A 60 14.72 -6.10 -1.96
CA ARG A 60 13.81 -7.04 -1.26
C ARG A 60 12.40 -6.49 -1.20
N LEU A 61 11.41 -7.32 -0.89
CA LEU A 61 10.13 -6.82 -0.40
C LEU A 61 10.28 -6.28 1.02
N ALA A 62 9.45 -5.30 1.38
CA ALA A 62 9.26 -4.84 2.75
C ALA A 62 8.42 -5.83 3.57
N LEU A 63 8.58 -7.13 3.31
CA LEU A 63 7.98 -8.24 4.05
C LEU A 63 9.11 -9.19 4.48
N SER A 64 8.86 -9.96 5.52
CA SER A 64 9.75 -11.07 5.89
C SER A 64 9.86 -12.07 4.73
N PHE A 65 11.08 -12.52 4.45
CA PHE A 65 11.32 -13.64 3.55
C PHE A 65 10.62 -14.89 4.08
N GLN A 66 10.28 -15.82 3.18
CA GLN A 66 9.65 -17.09 3.52
C GLN A 66 10.65 -18.10 4.16
N THR A 67 11.61 -17.60 4.93
CA THR A 67 12.61 -18.40 5.63
C THR A 67 12.23 -18.55 7.10
N THR A 68 12.63 -19.67 7.73
CA THR A 68 12.33 -19.93 9.14
C THR A 68 12.93 -18.89 10.08
N THR A 69 13.98 -18.19 9.65
CA THR A 69 14.72 -17.19 10.44
C THR A 69 14.00 -15.84 10.49
N GLU A 70 13.52 -15.32 9.35
CA GLU A 70 12.84 -14.00 9.30
C GLU A 70 11.34 -14.07 9.61
N ARG A 71 10.71 -15.25 9.55
CA ARG A 71 9.25 -15.40 9.78
C ARG A 71 8.80 -15.01 11.20
N CYS A 72 9.73 -14.88 12.14
CA CYS A 72 9.50 -14.45 13.51
C CYS A 72 10.06 -13.05 13.82
N ASP A 73 10.64 -12.38 12.81
CA ASP A 73 11.18 -11.03 12.92
C ASP A 73 10.11 -10.05 12.39
N PRO A 74 9.70 -9.03 13.14
CA PRO A 74 8.74 -8.04 12.67
C PRO A 74 9.39 -7.14 11.60
N VAL A 75 9.53 -7.66 10.37
CA VAL A 75 9.81 -6.84 9.19
C VAL A 75 8.48 -6.22 8.76
N VAL A 76 8.09 -5.17 9.47
CA VAL A 76 6.96 -4.32 9.10
C VAL A 76 7.51 -3.22 8.19
N PRO A 77 6.85 -2.88 7.06
CA PRO A 77 7.15 -1.67 6.30
C PRO A 77 7.27 -0.48 7.26
N THR A 78 8.26 0.40 7.05
CA THR A 78 8.65 1.45 8.02
C THR A 78 7.48 2.39 8.31
N HIS A 79 6.57 2.53 7.35
CA HIS A 79 5.39 3.38 7.48
C HIS A 79 4.21 2.66 8.17
N LEU A 80 4.25 1.33 8.32
CA LEU A 80 3.23 0.52 8.98
C LEU A 80 3.39 0.44 10.51
N GLU A 81 4.38 1.11 11.09
CA GLU A 81 4.56 1.13 12.55
C GLU A 81 3.36 1.81 13.26
N GLU A 82 2.65 2.74 12.60
CA GLU A 82 1.41 3.35 13.11
C GLU A 82 0.44 3.69 11.95
N ASN A 83 -0.48 2.78 11.62
CA ASN A 83 -1.68 3.02 10.79
C ASN A 83 -1.46 3.71 9.42
N GLN A 84 -0.79 3.07 8.46
CA GLN A 84 -0.84 3.56 7.08
C GLN A 84 -2.29 3.57 6.57
N THR A 85 -2.78 4.75 6.24
CA THR A 85 -4.03 4.91 5.52
C THR A 85 -3.77 4.90 4.02
N LEU A 86 -4.80 4.62 3.23
CA LEU A 86 -4.74 4.76 1.77
C LEU A 86 -4.31 6.19 1.35
N LEU A 87 -4.60 7.19 2.19
CA LEU A 87 -4.20 8.58 2.00
C LEU A 87 -2.67 8.76 2.09
N ASP A 88 -2.01 8.11 3.06
CA ASP A 88 -0.55 8.18 3.20
C ASP A 88 0.15 7.50 2.01
N ALA A 89 -0.39 6.37 1.53
CA ALA A 89 0.12 5.72 0.33
C ALA A 89 -0.07 6.57 -0.94
N ALA A 90 -1.21 7.25 -1.05
CA ALA A 90 -1.47 8.20 -2.13
C ALA A 90 -0.49 9.37 -2.08
N ASP A 91 -0.25 9.92 -0.90
CA ASP A 91 0.65 11.05 -0.69
C ASP A 91 2.08 10.73 -1.16
N SER A 92 2.67 9.67 -0.62
CA SER A 92 4.03 9.23 -0.97
C SER A 92 4.18 8.92 -2.48
N LEU A 93 3.17 8.29 -3.09
CA LEU A 93 3.19 7.99 -4.52
C LEU A 93 3.14 9.27 -5.35
N LEU A 94 2.31 10.24 -4.98
CA LEU A 94 2.16 11.49 -5.71
C LEU A 94 3.37 12.41 -5.53
N GLU A 95 4.00 12.45 -4.37
CA GLU A 95 5.25 13.18 -4.12
C GLU A 95 6.36 12.69 -5.07
N THR A 96 6.38 11.40 -5.38
CA THR A 96 7.37 10.80 -6.31
C THR A 96 7.06 11.11 -7.78
N LEU A 97 5.79 11.28 -8.14
CA LEU A 97 5.34 11.39 -9.54
C LEU A 97 5.13 12.83 -10.01
N LEU A 98 4.71 13.72 -9.13
CA LEU A 98 4.33 15.09 -9.45
C LEU A 98 5.48 16.06 -9.18
N THR A 99 5.61 17.09 -10.02
CA THR A 99 6.46 18.23 -9.69
C THR A 99 5.82 19.03 -8.55
N PRO A 100 6.59 19.79 -7.75
CA PRO A 100 6.05 20.57 -6.64
C PRO A 100 4.89 21.48 -7.02
N ASP A 101 4.97 22.13 -8.19
CA ASP A 101 3.91 23.00 -8.71
C ASP A 101 2.60 22.24 -8.99
N ARG A 102 2.67 20.97 -9.40
CA ARG A 102 1.49 20.13 -9.67
C ARG A 102 0.97 19.45 -8.42
N TYR A 103 1.86 19.05 -7.52
CA TYR A 103 1.50 18.46 -6.24
C TYR A 103 0.70 19.45 -5.39
N GLY A 104 1.07 20.73 -5.40
CA GLY A 104 0.36 21.81 -4.71
C GLY A 104 -0.81 22.45 -5.48
N ASP A 105 -1.15 21.98 -6.68
CA ASP A 105 -2.23 22.56 -7.48
C ASP A 105 -3.58 21.89 -7.16
N PRO A 106 -4.56 22.61 -6.57
CA PRO A 106 -5.88 22.05 -6.26
C PRO A 106 -6.70 21.71 -7.51
N ALA A 107 -6.29 22.17 -8.69
CA ALA A 107 -6.90 21.80 -9.96
C ALA A 107 -6.20 20.61 -10.65
N ASP A 108 -5.07 20.11 -10.12
CA ASP A 108 -4.37 18.97 -10.72
C ASP A 108 -5.22 17.69 -10.58
N PRO A 109 -5.39 16.90 -11.66
CA PRO A 109 -6.23 15.69 -11.63
C PRO A 109 -5.78 14.64 -10.60
N LEU A 110 -4.50 14.64 -10.23
CA LEU A 110 -3.91 13.72 -9.27
C LEU A 110 -3.69 14.41 -7.92
N GLY A 111 -3.01 15.56 -7.91
CA GLY A 111 -2.67 16.30 -6.69
C GLY A 111 -3.91 16.67 -5.86
N SER A 112 -5.01 17.04 -6.53
CA SER A 112 -6.27 17.40 -5.85
C SER A 112 -6.88 16.30 -4.99
N ALA A 113 -6.49 15.03 -5.17
CA ALA A 113 -7.00 13.91 -4.36
C ALA A 113 -6.58 14.01 -2.87
N LEU A 114 -5.50 14.74 -2.58
CA LEU A 114 -4.98 14.94 -1.22
C LEU A 114 -5.59 16.17 -0.52
N PHE A 115 -6.31 17.03 -1.26
CA PHE A 115 -6.89 18.26 -0.72
C PHE A 115 -8.22 18.01 -0.03
N TRP A 116 -8.56 18.84 0.97
CA TRP A 116 -9.76 18.64 1.77
C TRP A 116 -11.08 18.88 0.97
N PRO A 117 -12.07 17.97 1.06
CA PRO A 117 -12.02 16.67 1.71
C PRO A 117 -11.21 15.64 0.88
N PRO A 118 -10.24 14.92 1.49
CA PRO A 118 -9.37 14.01 0.75
C PRO A 118 -10.17 12.83 0.18
N ASP A 119 -9.83 12.45 -1.05
CA ASP A 119 -10.46 11.35 -1.79
C ASP A 119 -9.38 10.52 -2.52
N PRO A 120 -8.60 9.71 -1.76
CA PRO A 120 -7.55 8.87 -2.34
C PRO A 120 -8.12 7.68 -3.13
N GLU A 121 -9.38 7.29 -2.89
CA GLU A 121 -10.04 6.20 -3.63
C GLU A 121 -10.18 6.52 -5.12
N ARG A 122 -10.38 7.79 -5.47
CA ARG A 122 -10.38 8.24 -6.87
C ARG A 122 -9.13 7.85 -7.64
N LEU A 123 -7.99 7.69 -6.95
CA LEU A 123 -6.73 7.28 -7.57
C LEU A 123 -6.71 5.79 -7.94
N LEU A 124 -7.52 4.94 -7.31
CA LEU A 124 -7.62 3.51 -7.61
C LEU A 124 -8.07 3.25 -9.05
N GLU A 125 -8.95 4.11 -9.56
CA GLU A 125 -9.47 4.03 -10.93
C GLU A 125 -8.66 4.85 -11.94
N HIS A 126 -7.64 5.59 -11.48
CA HIS A 126 -6.87 6.46 -12.35
C HIS A 126 -5.92 5.65 -13.25
N PRO A 127 -5.89 5.85 -14.58
CA PRO A 127 -5.14 4.98 -15.50
C PRO A 127 -3.62 4.99 -15.28
N MET A 128 -3.07 6.05 -14.69
CA MET A 128 -1.63 6.20 -14.48
C MET A 128 -1.11 5.63 -13.16
N VAL A 129 -1.94 5.62 -12.12
CA VAL A 129 -1.52 5.30 -10.73
C VAL A 129 -2.41 4.24 -10.06
N GLY A 130 -3.55 3.92 -10.67
CA GLY A 130 -4.53 2.98 -10.15
C GLY A 130 -3.98 1.58 -9.89
N PRO A 131 -3.16 0.99 -10.79
CA PRO A 131 -2.56 -0.31 -10.51
C PRO A 131 -1.66 -0.29 -9.26
N GLU A 132 -0.84 0.75 -9.10
CA GLU A 132 0.02 0.94 -7.93
C GLU A 132 -0.80 1.19 -6.65
N MET A 133 -1.84 2.02 -6.72
CA MET A 133 -2.73 2.31 -5.59
C MET A 133 -3.53 1.09 -5.15
N ARG A 134 -4.02 0.26 -6.08
CA ARG A 134 -4.71 -1.00 -5.76
C ARG A 134 -3.78 -2.01 -5.09
N LEU A 135 -2.51 -2.03 -5.47
CA LEU A 135 -1.50 -2.86 -4.82
C LEU A 135 -1.21 -2.37 -3.39
N ALA A 136 -1.06 -1.06 -3.20
CA ALA A 136 -0.91 -0.48 -1.87
C ALA A 136 -2.12 -0.79 -0.98
N ALA A 137 -3.34 -0.55 -1.46
CA ALA A 137 -4.59 -0.86 -0.74
C ALA A 137 -4.66 -2.35 -0.34
N ALA A 138 -4.23 -3.25 -1.23
CA ALA A 138 -4.21 -4.69 -0.96
C ALA A 138 -3.19 -5.10 0.12
N LEU A 139 -2.08 -4.36 0.24
CA LEU A 139 -0.97 -4.70 1.11
C LEU A 139 -1.03 -3.99 2.47
N SER A 140 -1.62 -2.80 2.53
CA SER A 140 -1.82 -2.06 3.79
C SER A 140 -2.95 -2.62 4.66
N ALA A 141 -3.61 -3.70 4.25
CA ALA A 141 -4.75 -4.30 4.94
C ALA A 141 -5.84 -3.29 5.32
N THR A 142 -5.94 -2.19 4.58
CA THR A 142 -7.12 -1.34 4.57
C THR A 142 -8.20 -2.14 3.88
N GLU A 143 -8.87 -3.01 4.64
CA GLU A 143 -10.24 -3.37 4.33
C GLU A 143 -10.94 -2.05 4.00
N SER A 144 -11.54 -1.98 2.81
CA SER A 144 -12.46 -0.91 2.48
C SER A 144 -13.32 -0.66 3.71
N ILE A 145 -13.49 0.58 4.13
CA ILE A 145 -14.40 0.94 5.23
C ILE A 145 -15.84 0.80 4.70
N GLU A 146 -16.16 -0.37 4.15
CA GLU A 146 -17.44 -0.82 3.66
C GLU A 146 -17.72 -2.21 4.25
N ASP A 147 -17.46 -2.38 5.54
CA ASP A 147 -18.36 -3.18 6.36
C ASP A 147 -18.23 -2.73 7.81
N ASN A 148 -19.04 -1.73 8.16
CA ASN A 148 -19.49 -1.52 9.54
C ASN A 148 -20.40 -2.71 9.92
N GLN A 149 -19.83 -3.92 9.94
CA GLN A 149 -20.54 -5.10 10.38
C GLN A 149 -20.64 -4.99 11.90
N SER A 150 -21.77 -4.47 12.38
CA SER A 150 -22.07 -4.42 13.80
C SER A 150 -22.15 -5.86 14.32
N VAL A 151 -21.07 -6.36 14.92
CA VAL A 151 -21.09 -7.65 15.60
C VAL A 151 -21.83 -7.47 16.91
N ARG A 152 -23.02 -8.05 17.00
CA ARG A 152 -23.84 -8.03 18.20
C ARG A 152 -23.30 -9.07 19.20
N MET A 153 -22.39 -8.64 20.07
CA MET A 153 -21.89 -9.46 21.16
C MET A 153 -22.84 -9.35 22.37
N GLY A 154 -23.49 -10.47 22.72
CA GLY A 154 -24.34 -10.58 23.90
C GLY A 154 -25.85 -10.44 23.64
N SER A 155 -26.65 -10.83 24.64
CA SER A 155 -28.10 -10.74 24.59
C SER A 155 -28.57 -9.28 24.48
N PRO A 156 -29.66 -8.99 23.75
CA PRO A 156 -30.26 -7.66 23.73
C PRO A 156 -30.57 -7.21 25.15
N LEU A 157 -30.01 -6.08 25.58
CA LEU A 157 -30.43 -5.41 26.80
C LEU A 157 -31.73 -4.65 26.50
N GLU A 158 -32.84 -5.11 27.07
CA GLU A 158 -34.06 -4.28 27.15
C GLU A 158 -33.83 -3.21 28.21
N GLN A 159 -33.65 -1.95 27.77
CA GLN A 159 -33.65 -0.82 28.70
C GLN A 159 -35.09 -0.62 29.21
N GLN A 160 -35.29 -0.79 30.52
CA GLN A 160 -36.52 -0.34 31.18
C GLN A 160 -36.38 1.12 31.65
N PRO A 161 -37.38 1.97 31.39
CA PRO A 161 -37.39 3.34 31.88
C PRO A 161 -37.52 3.35 33.41
N LEU A 162 -36.81 4.29 34.04
CA LEU A 162 -36.92 4.54 35.48
C LEU A 162 -38.30 5.11 35.79
N SER A 163 -39.09 4.38 36.57
CA SER A 163 -40.36 4.89 37.09
C SER A 163 -40.10 6.04 38.05
N HIS A 164 -40.51 7.25 37.66
CA HIS A 164 -40.57 8.38 38.57
C HIS A 164 -41.67 8.13 39.60
N THR A 165 -41.29 7.80 40.84
CA THR A 165 -42.18 7.90 41.99
C THR A 165 -42.21 9.37 42.42
N THR A 166 -43.29 10.07 42.09
CA THR A 166 -43.57 11.40 42.63
C THR A 166 -44.10 11.26 44.07
N PRO A 167 -43.65 12.09 45.03
CA PRO A 167 -44.10 12.06 46.43
C PRO A 167 -45.54 12.53 46.64
#